data_AF-A0ABD2HJM7-F1
#
_entry.id   AF-A0ABD2HJM7-F1
#
_cell.length_a   1.000
_cell.length_b   1.000
_cell.length_c   1.000
_cell.angle_alpha   90.00
_cell.angle_beta   90.00
_cell.angle_gamma   90.00
#
_symmetry.space_group_name_H-M   'P 1'
#
loop_
_entity.id
_entity.type
_entity.pdbx_description
1 polymer ?
#
loop_
_entity_poly.entity_id
_entity_poly.type
_entity_poly.pdbx_seq_one_letter_code
_entity_poly.pdbx_strand_id
1 'polypeptide(L)'
;MHNKRGTNISSSSSSSSSSSPSSSPSPSSSSGRVAVYLDHAAGSLSFYRVSSSSLILLHTFRATFTEPLYAGFGFGSDSSASLCPLCPL
;
A
#
# COMPACT_ATOMS: atom_id res chain seq x y z
N MET A 1 -28.93 27.19 26.25
CA MET A 1 -27.60 27.82 26.08
C MET A 1 -26.81 26.95 25.11
N HIS A 2 -26.37 27.56 24.01
CA HIS A 2 -25.69 26.95 22.85
C HIS A 2 -24.32 26.33 23.26
N ASN A 3 -23.68 25.42 22.51
CA ASN A 3 -22.76 25.76 21.39
C ASN A 3 -22.36 24.52 20.56
N LYS A 4 -22.38 24.71 19.24
CA LYS A 4 -22.07 23.77 18.15
C LYS A 4 -20.58 23.38 18.04
N ARG A 5 -20.30 22.14 17.62
CA ARG A 5 -19.71 21.79 16.30
C ARG A 5 -19.27 20.31 16.27
N GLY A 6 -19.99 19.50 15.50
CA GLY A 6 -19.55 18.19 15.05
C GLY A 6 -20.22 17.94 13.71
N THR A 7 -19.44 17.96 12.63
CA THR A 7 -19.91 17.88 11.25
C THR A 7 -20.54 16.52 10.97
N ASN A 8 -21.82 16.51 10.58
CA ASN A 8 -22.48 15.33 10.05
C ASN A 8 -22.07 15.18 8.58
N ILE A 9 -21.21 14.21 8.27
CA ILE A 9 -20.94 13.82 6.88
C ILE A 9 -21.98 12.79 6.47
N SER A 10 -23.12 13.26 5.97
CA SER A 10 -24.07 12.41 5.26
C SER A 10 -23.42 11.86 3.99
N SER A 11 -23.14 10.55 3.95
CA SER A 11 -22.86 9.85 2.70
C SER A 11 -24.17 9.68 1.95
N SER A 12 -24.45 10.58 1.01
CA SER A 12 -25.55 10.38 0.06
C SER A 12 -25.13 9.31 -0.94
N SER A 13 -25.74 8.13 -0.87
CA SER A 13 -25.58 7.11 -1.90
C SER A 13 -26.45 7.51 -3.09
N SER A 14 -25.86 8.26 -4.04
CA SER A 14 -26.47 8.38 -5.37
C SER A 14 -26.23 7.08 -6.13
N SER A 15 -27.24 6.22 -6.14
CA SER A 15 -27.31 5.12 -7.10
C SER A 15 -27.55 5.70 -8.48
N SER A 16 -26.47 5.95 -9.22
CA SER A 16 -26.53 6.09 -10.68
C SER A 16 -26.26 4.72 -11.28
N SER A 17 -27.33 3.98 -11.60
CA SER A 17 -27.23 2.84 -12.49
C SER A 17 -26.99 3.36 -13.91
N SER A 18 -25.75 3.26 -14.40
CA SER A 18 -25.47 3.34 -15.84
C SER A 18 -24.82 2.02 -16.27
N SER A 19 -25.65 1.18 -16.87
CA SER A 19 -25.23 -0.04 -17.54
C SER A 19 -24.49 0.32 -18.83
N SER A 20 -23.15 0.37 -18.75
CA SER A 20 -22.27 0.38 -19.93
C SER A 20 -21.03 -0.46 -19.63
N PRO A 21 -20.75 -1.56 -20.34
CA PRO A 21 -19.49 -2.27 -20.20
C PRO A 21 -18.42 -1.49 -20.98
N SER A 22 -17.93 -0.39 -20.40
CA SER A 22 -16.76 0.31 -20.92
C SER A 22 -15.61 0.02 -19.97
N SER A 23 -14.84 -1.02 -20.31
CA SER A 23 -13.56 -1.36 -19.71
C SER A 23 -12.57 -0.21 -19.90
N SER A 24 -12.62 0.79 -19.02
CA SER A 24 -11.52 1.72 -18.83
C SER A 24 -10.78 1.32 -17.54
N PRO A 25 -9.58 0.70 -17.64
CA PRO A 25 -8.74 0.53 -16.46
C PRO A 25 -8.35 1.93 -15.99
N SER A 26 -8.94 2.39 -14.88
CA SER A 26 -8.45 3.56 -14.19
C SER A 26 -7.00 3.29 -13.75
N PRO A 27 -5.99 4.06 -14.22
CA PRO A 27 -4.57 3.72 -14.03
C PRO A 27 -4.06 4.01 -12.60
N SER A 28 -4.93 4.05 -11.61
CA SER A 28 -4.60 4.58 -10.29
C SER A 28 -5.29 3.84 -9.15
N SER A 29 -5.55 2.54 -9.32
CA SER A 29 -5.74 1.68 -8.15
C SER A 29 -4.38 1.41 -7.52
N SER A 30 -3.96 2.31 -6.62
CA SER A 30 -2.86 2.04 -5.71
C SER A 30 -3.24 0.84 -4.87
N SER A 31 -2.72 -0.32 -5.21
CA SER A 31 -3.14 -1.62 -4.67
C SER A 31 -2.85 -1.83 -3.18
N GLY A 32 -2.41 -0.81 -2.44
CA GLY A 32 -1.89 -0.94 -1.07
C GLY A 32 -0.67 -1.86 -0.97
N ARG A 33 -0.09 -2.25 -2.10
CA ARG A 33 1.03 -3.21 -2.19
C ARG A 33 2.36 -2.49 -1.99
N VAL A 34 3.19 -3.05 -1.12
CA VAL A 34 4.55 -2.60 -0.85
C VAL A 34 5.51 -3.75 -1.14
N ALA A 35 6.61 -3.45 -1.84
CA ALA A 35 7.73 -4.36 -2.00
C ALA A 35 8.88 -3.89 -1.11
N VAL A 36 9.58 -4.85 -0.52
CA VAL A 36 10.76 -4.61 0.31
C VAL A 36 11.93 -5.35 -0.31
N TYR A 37 13.03 -4.66 -0.57
CA TYR A 37 14.25 -5.23 -1.12
C TYR A 37 15.39 -5.05 -0.12
N LEU A 38 16.08 -6.15 0.19
CA LEU A 38 17.24 -6.16 1.08
C LEU A 38 18.48 -6.52 0.28
N ASP A 39 19.45 -5.61 0.28
CA ASP A 39 20.79 -5.81 -0.27
C ASP A 39 21.79 -5.93 0.88
N HIS A 40 22.10 -7.16 1.27
CA HIS A 40 23.03 -7.42 2.37
C HIS A 40 24.45 -6.94 2.06
N ALA A 41 24.91 -7.09 0.81
CA ALA A 41 26.26 -6.73 0.40
C ALA A 41 26.47 -5.21 0.38
N ALA A 42 25.49 -4.46 -0.13
CA ALA A 42 25.51 -3.01 -0.16
C ALA A 42 25.07 -2.36 1.16
N GLY A 43 24.54 -3.14 2.11
CA GLY A 43 24.05 -2.63 3.40
C GLY A 43 22.83 -1.73 3.24
N SER A 44 21.87 -2.14 2.41
CA SER A 44 20.71 -1.30 2.05
C SER A 44 19.39 -2.06 2.18
N LEU A 45 18.37 -1.38 2.68
CA LEU A 45 16.99 -1.87 2.71
C LEU A 45 16.06 -0.83 2.10
N SER A 46 15.41 -1.19 1.00
CA SER A 46 14.62 -0.28 0.17
C SER A 46 13.15 -0.68 0.15
N PHE A 47 12.26 0.31 0.33
CA PHE A 47 10.82 0.16 0.27
C PHE A 47 10.28 0.78 -1.00
N TYR A 48 9.39 0.05 -1.68
CA TYR A 48 8.77 0.49 -2.93
C TYR A 48 7.25 0.40 -2.85
N ARG A 49 6.56 1.39 -3.39
CA ARG A 49 5.14 1.26 -3.74
C ARG A 49 5.02 0.49 -5.05
N VAL A 50 4.18 -0.53 -5.05
CA VAL A 50 3.89 -1.31 -6.27
C VAL A 50 2.72 -0.67 -7.00
N SER A 51 2.98 -0.16 -8.19
CA SER A 51 1.97 0.29 -9.16
C SER A 51 1.78 -0.77 -10.25
N SER A 52 0.80 -0.60 -11.13
CA SER A 52 0.38 -1.61 -12.11
C SER A 52 1.53 -2.27 -12.89
N SER A 53 2.59 -1.53 -13.20
CA SER A 53 3.76 -2.05 -13.94
C SER A 53 5.09 -1.45 -13.46
N SER A 54 5.13 -0.86 -12.26
CA SER A 54 6.31 -0.11 -11.82
C SER A 54 6.48 -0.11 -10.31
N LEU A 55 7.74 -0.08 -9.88
CA LEU A 55 8.14 0.13 -8.50
C LEU A 55 8.57 1.58 -8.30
N ILE A 56 7.90 2.27 -7.40
CA ILE A 56 8.23 3.65 -7.03
C ILE A 56 8.98 3.58 -5.70
N LEU A 57 10.27 3.97 -5.70
CA LEU A 57 11.07 4.00 -4.47
C LEU A 57 10.47 4.99 -3.48
N LEU A 58 10.15 4.52 -2.28
CA LEU A 58 9.64 5.35 -1.20
C LEU A 58 10.77 5.78 -0.27
N HIS A 59 11.61 4.83 0.14
CA HIS A 59 12.68 5.09 1.09
C HIS A 59 13.77 4.02 1.00
N THR A 60 15.01 4.43 1.26
CA THR A 60 16.16 3.53 1.40
C THR A 60 16.84 3.80 2.72
N PHE A 61 16.89 2.78 3.56
CA PHE A 61 17.67 2.77 4.78
C PHE A 61 19.04 2.16 4.49
N ARG A 62 20.10 2.77 5.03
CA ARG A 62 21.49 2.30 4.89
C ARG A 62 22.03 1.90 6.25
N ALA A 63 22.53 0.68 6.36
CA ALA A 63 23.16 0.15 7.56
C ALA A 63 24.05 -1.05 7.25
N THR A 64 25.03 -1.29 8.12
CA THR A 64 25.84 -2.52 8.10
C THR A 64 25.11 -3.59 8.90
N PHE A 65 24.50 -4.56 8.23
CA PHE A 65 23.82 -5.67 8.88
C PHE A 65 24.85 -6.72 9.31
N THR A 66 25.05 -6.85 10.62
CA THR A 66 25.97 -7.85 11.20
C THR A 66 25.31 -9.21 11.43
N GLU A 67 23.99 -9.27 11.32
CA GLU A 67 23.17 -10.44 11.60
C GLU A 67 22.06 -10.58 10.54
N PRO A 68 21.47 -11.78 10.35
CA PRO A 68 20.35 -11.97 9.44
C PRO A 68 19.15 -11.11 9.86
N LEU A 69 18.50 -10.49 8.87
CA LEU A 69 17.27 -9.73 9.10
C LEU A 69 16.04 -10.61 8.93
N TYR A 70 15.07 -10.41 9.80
CA TYR A 70 13.77 -11.09 9.75
C TYR A 70 12.66 -10.07 9.50
N ALA A 71 11.72 -10.42 8.61
CA ALA A 71 10.56 -9.57 8.34
C ALA A 71 9.61 -9.59 9.55
N GLY A 72 9.30 -8.40 10.08
CA GLY A 72 8.31 -8.20 11.13
C GLY A 72 7.18 -7.31 10.65
N PHE A 73 5.93 -7.67 11.00
CA PHE A 73 4.74 -6.90 10.64
C PHE A 73 3.88 -6.64 11.89
N GLY A 74 3.42 -5.40 12.07
CA GLY A 74 2.49 -5.01 13.12
C GLY A 74 1.19 -4.49 12.52
N PHE A 75 0.05 -4.97 13.02
CA PHE A 75 -1.28 -4.62 12.53
C PHE A 75 -2.13 -4.03 13.67
N GLY A 76 -2.93 -3.01 13.35
CA GLY A 76 -3.99 -2.53 14.24
C GLY A 76 -5.24 -3.41 14.15
N SER A 77 -6.24 -3.11 14.97
CA SER A 77 -7.58 -3.73 14.87
C SER A 77 -8.10 -3.58 13.43
N ASP A 78 -8.72 -4.65 12.93
CA ASP A 78 -9.36 -4.69 11.61
C ASP A 78 -8.41 -4.52 10.39
N SER A 79 -7.10 -4.66 10.59
CA SER A 79 -6.10 -4.62 9.51
C SER A 79 -5.64 -6.04 9.12
N SER A 80 -5.36 -6.25 7.83
CA SER A 80 -4.83 -7.52 7.32
C SER A 80 -3.77 -7.27 6.25
N ALA A 81 -2.87 -8.24 6.09
CA ALA A 81 -1.92 -8.28 4.99
C ALA A 81 -1.73 -9.72 4.52
N SER A 82 -1.29 -9.86 3.27
CA SER A 82 -0.93 -11.13 2.67
C SER A 82 0.42 -10.99 1.98
N LEU A 83 1.22 -12.04 2.06
CA LEU A 83 2.46 -12.13 1.29
C LEU A 83 2.11 -12.58 -0.13
N CYS A 84 2.50 -11.77 -1.10
CA CYS A 84 2.40 -12.16 -2.50
C CYS A 84 3.58 -13.09 -2.83
N PRO A 85 3.34 -14.26 -3.44
CA PRO A 85 4.43 -15.06 -3.95
C PRO A 85 5.18 -14.25 -5.01
N LEU A 86 6.50 -14.29 -4.97
CA LEU A 86 7.30 -13.86 -6.10
C LEU A 86 6.97 -14.82 -7.25
N CYS A 87 6.51 -14.33 -8.39
CA CYS A 87 6.47 -15.17 -9.57
C CYS A 87 7.90 -15.64 -9.84
N PRO A 88 8.19 -16.95 -9.83
CA PRO A 88 9.46 -17.42 -10.33
C PRO A 88 9.52 -17.05 -11.80
N LEU A 89 10.52 -16.26 -12.19
CA LEU A 89 10.95 -16.14 -13.58
C LEU A 89 11.54 -17.47 -14.04
#